data_AF-A0A529HTY4-F1
#
_entry.id   AF-A0A529HTY4-F1
#
_cell.length_a   1.000
_cell.length_b   1.000
_cell.length_c   1.000
_cell.angle_alpha   90.00
_cell.angle_beta   90.00
_cell.angle_gamma   90.00
#
_symmetry.space_group_name_H-M   'P 1'
#
loop_
_entity.id
_entity.type
_entity.pdbx_description
1 polymer ?
#
loop_
_entity_poly.entity_id
_entity_poly.type
_entity_poly.pdbx_seq_one_letter_code
_entity_poly.pdbx_strand_id
1 'polypeptide(L)'
;MPAVQETIDRVRKIDVDQYKYGFQTEIEMDKAPKGLSEDIIRLISEKKGEPDWMLEWRLGAYRRWLTLEEPTWARVHYPKIDFQDIHYYAAPKSTPG
;
A
#
# COMPACT_ATOMS: atom_id res chain seq x y z
N MET A 1 -31.75 -18.98 -26.06
CA MET A 1 -32.29 -19.67 -24.87
C MET A 1 -32.01 -18.76 -23.67
N PRO A 2 -33.03 -18.17 -23.05
CA PRO A 2 -32.86 -17.36 -21.84
C PRO A 2 -32.53 -18.29 -20.67
N ALA A 3 -31.65 -17.87 -19.76
CA ALA A 3 -31.38 -18.61 -18.54
C ALA A 3 -32.71 -18.88 -17.81
N VAL A 4 -32.98 -20.14 -17.48
CA VAL A 4 -34.19 -20.55 -16.78
C VAL A 4 -34.21 -19.88 -15.41
N GLN A 5 -35.36 -19.35 -14.98
CA GLN A 5 -35.53 -18.66 -13.69
C GLN A 5 -34.91 -19.46 -12.52
N GLU A 6 -35.03 -20.79 -12.58
CA GLU A 6 -34.44 -21.74 -11.64
C GLU A 6 -32.91 -21.66 -11.55
N THR A 7 -32.23 -21.37 -12.66
CA THR A 7 -30.76 -21.19 -12.69
C THR A 7 -30.35 -19.88 -12.02
N ILE A 8 -31.14 -18.81 -12.22
CA ILE A 8 -30.91 -17.50 -11.59
C ILE A 8 -31.10 -17.60 -10.07
N ASP A 9 -32.14 -18.31 -9.62
CA ASP A 9 -32.41 -18.53 -8.20
C ASP A 9 -31.38 -19.45 -7.54
N ARG A 10 -30.81 -20.42 -8.28
CA ARG A 10 -29.70 -21.26 -7.80
C ARG A 10 -28.42 -20.46 -7.60
N VAL A 11 -28.07 -19.58 -8.54
CA VAL A 11 -26.87 -18.75 -8.45
C VAL A 11 -26.99 -17.73 -7.32
N ARG A 12 -28.17 -17.12 -7.11
CA ARG A 12 -28.44 -16.25 -5.94
C ARG A 12 -28.42 -17.00 -4.61
N LYS A 13 -28.80 -18.28 -4.55
CA LYS A 13 -28.60 -19.10 -3.33
C LYS A 13 -27.15 -19.46 -3.05
N ILE A 14 -26.30 -19.39 -4.08
CA ILE A 14 -24.84 -19.45 -4.00
C ILE A 14 -24.30 -18.01 -3.92
N ASP A 15 -25.10 -17.03 -3.49
CA ASP A 15 -24.56 -15.75 -3.06
C ASP A 15 -23.54 -16.04 -1.97
N VAL A 16 -22.27 -15.87 -2.34
CA VAL A 16 -21.18 -15.09 -1.73
C VAL A 16 -21.27 -14.69 -0.23
N ASP A 17 -22.45 -14.70 0.40
CA ASP A 17 -22.71 -14.46 1.83
C ASP A 17 -22.13 -15.52 2.78
N GLN A 18 -21.46 -16.56 2.26
CA GLN A 18 -20.84 -17.59 3.07
C GLN A 18 -19.39 -17.85 2.63
N TYR A 19 -18.56 -16.79 2.52
CA TYR A 19 -17.17 -16.94 2.93
C TYR A 19 -17.11 -17.07 4.47
N LYS A 20 -17.77 -18.10 5.00
CA LYS A 20 -18.02 -18.35 6.43
C LYS A 20 -16.73 -18.58 7.22
N TYR A 21 -15.64 -18.89 6.50
CA TYR A 21 -14.29 -19.15 7.01
C TYR A 21 -13.27 -18.16 6.42
N GLY A 22 -13.68 -16.92 6.13
CA GLY A 22 -12.74 -15.85 5.84
C GLY A 22 -11.86 -15.63 7.07
N PHE A 23 -10.68 -16.24 7.11
CA PHE A 23 -9.70 -15.97 8.14
C PHE A 23 -9.22 -14.52 7.97
N GLN A 24 -9.79 -13.61 8.75
CA GLN A 24 -9.32 -12.23 8.87
C GLN A 24 -8.66 -12.09 10.24
N THR A 25 -7.39 -11.70 10.23
CA THR A 25 -6.70 -11.31 11.46
C THR A 25 -6.64 -9.80 11.48
N GLU A 26 -7.35 -9.20 12.42
CA GLU A 26 -7.19 -7.77 12.71
C GLU A 26 -5.87 -7.58 13.43
N ILE A 27 -4.86 -7.12 12.69
CA ILE A 27 -3.56 -6.76 13.24
C ILE A 27 -3.56 -5.25 13.44
N GLU A 28 -3.40 -4.81 14.67
CA GLU A 28 -3.14 -3.39 14.94
C GLU A 28 -1.80 -3.01 14.29
N MET A 29 -1.83 -2.00 13.42
CA MET A 29 -0.65 -1.50 12.72
C MET A 29 -0.29 -0.10 13.22
N ASP A 30 0.99 0.13 13.51
CA ASP A 30 1.57 1.47 13.60
C ASP A 30 1.87 1.94 12.18
N LYS A 31 1.32 3.08 11.78
CA LYS A 31 1.50 3.64 10.44
C LYS A 31 2.09 5.03 10.57
N ALA A 32 3.12 5.33 9.78
CA ALA A 32 3.61 6.69 9.68
C ALA A 32 2.54 7.59 9.01
N PRO A 33 2.58 8.92 9.25
CA PRO A 33 1.73 9.86 8.53
C PRO A 33 1.78 9.64 7.01
N LYS A 34 0.69 9.98 6.33
CA LYS A 34 0.64 9.94 4.87
C LYS A 34 1.66 10.91 4.29
N GLY A 35 2.26 10.48 3.19
CA GLY A 35 3.14 11.29 2.37
C GLY A 35 4.62 11.03 2.61
N LEU A 36 5.42 11.63 1.71
CA LEU A 36 6.86 11.42 1.65
C LEU A 36 7.58 12.74 1.90
N SER A 37 8.26 12.82 3.05
CA SER A 37 9.13 13.92 3.44
C SER A 37 10.46 13.38 4.02
N GLU A 38 11.46 14.26 4.14
CA GLU A 38 12.73 13.90 4.81
C GLU A 38 12.50 13.43 6.25
N ASP A 39 11.52 14.02 6.97
CA ASP A 39 11.18 13.64 8.34
C ASP A 39 10.61 12.22 8.43
N ILE A 40 9.78 11.82 7.47
CA ILE A 40 9.25 10.45 7.38
C ILE A 40 10.39 9.47 7.11
N ILE A 41 11.34 9.82 6.25
CA ILE A 41 12.50 8.98 5.96
C ILE A 41 13.38 8.79 7.20
N ARG A 42 13.63 9.87 7.97
CA ARG A 42 14.35 9.80 9.26
C ARG A 42 13.62 8.91 10.26
N LEU A 43 12.31 9.12 10.43
CA LEU A 43 11.47 8.31 11.31
C LEU A 43 11.52 6.82 10.95
N ILE A 44 11.46 6.49 9.65
CA ILE A 44 11.56 5.10 9.17
C ILE A 44 12.92 4.50 9.49
N SER A 45 13.99 5.26 9.27
CA SER A 45 15.37 4.81 9.49
C SER A 45 15.63 4.54 10.97
N GLU A 46 15.17 5.45 11.85
CA GLU A 46 15.21 5.30 13.31
C GLU A 46 14.42 4.07 13.78
N LYS A 47 13.19 3.91 13.28
CA LYS A 47 12.32 2.75 13.61
C LYS A 47 12.93 1.41 13.20
N LYS A 48 13.82 1.39 12.21
CA LYS A 48 14.48 0.18 11.69
C LYS A 48 15.89 -0.03 12.25
N GLY A 49 16.42 0.91 13.04
CA GLY A 49 17.80 0.83 13.54
C GLY A 49 18.84 0.81 12.42
N GLU A 50 18.58 1.54 11.32
CA GLU A 50 19.49 1.57 10.18
C GLU A 50 20.78 2.35 10.51
N PRO A 51 21.94 1.97 9.92
CA PRO A 51 23.18 2.73 10.08
C PRO A 51 23.13 4.08 9.33
N ASP A 52 23.89 5.07 9.79
CA ASP A 52 23.87 6.45 9.27
C ASP A 52 24.07 6.56 7.75
N TRP A 53 24.93 5.72 7.18
CA TRP A 53 25.18 5.73 5.73
C TRP A 53 23.93 5.35 4.91
N MET A 54 23.05 4.52 5.48
CA MET A 54 21.80 4.11 4.83
C MET A 54 20.77 5.23 4.90
N LEU A 55 20.70 5.97 6.01
CA LEU A 55 19.87 7.17 6.13
C LEU A 55 20.28 8.22 5.09
N GLU A 56 21.57 8.54 5.00
CA GLU A 56 22.09 9.51 4.03
C GLU A 56 21.83 9.07 2.58
N TRP A 57 21.94 7.77 2.30
CA TRP A 57 21.61 7.22 0.99
C TRP A 57 20.12 7.40 0.65
N ARG A 58 19.22 7.14 1.61
CA ARG A 58 17.77 7.34 1.43
C ARG A 58 17.42 8.82 1.22
N LEU A 59 18.03 9.73 1.99
CA LEU A 59 17.83 11.17 1.83
C LEU A 59 18.33 11.65 0.47
N GLY A 60 19.50 11.17 0.02
CA GLY A 60 20.02 11.45 -1.32
C GLY A 60 19.10 10.96 -2.44
N ALA A 61 18.54 9.75 -2.29
CA ALA A 61 17.57 9.21 -3.24
C ALA A 61 16.28 10.05 -3.30
N TYR A 62 15.76 10.49 -2.15
CA TYR A 62 14.58 11.36 -2.08
C TYR A 62 14.81 12.71 -2.79
N ARG A 63 15.93 13.37 -2.50
CA ARG A 63 16.29 14.64 -3.15
C ARG A 63 16.42 14.49 -4.66
N ARG A 64 17.03 13.40 -5.12
CA ARG A 64 17.09 13.10 -6.56
C ARG A 64 15.70 12.85 -7.14
N TRP A 65 14.87 12.07 -6.46
CA TRP A 65 13.52 11.75 -6.92
C TRP A 65 12.66 13.01 -7.10
N LEU A 66 12.78 14.01 -6.22
CA LEU A 66 12.09 15.30 -6.35
C LEU A 66 12.44 16.06 -7.65
N THR A 67 13.62 15.81 -8.23
CA THR A 67 14.05 16.43 -9.50
C THR A 67 13.65 15.63 -10.74
N LEU A 68 13.12 14.42 -10.56
CA LEU A 68 12.73 13.57 -11.68
C LEU A 68 11.31 13.88 -12.13
N GLU A 69 11.12 13.86 -13.44
CA GLU A 69 9.81 13.93 -14.05
C GLU A 69 9.35 12.52 -14.45
N GLU A 70 8.04 12.32 -14.39
CA GLU A 70 7.41 11.07 -14.77
C GLU A 70 7.57 10.82 -16.29
N PRO A 71 8.16 9.70 -16.73
CA PRO A 71 8.36 9.43 -18.15
C PRO A 71 7.04 9.07 -18.86
N THR A 72 6.77 9.71 -20.01
CA THR A 72 5.52 9.53 -20.76
C THR A 72 5.68 8.75 -22.07
N TRP A 73 6.83 8.11 -22.31
CA TRP A 73 7.10 7.40 -23.57
C TRP A 73 6.28 6.11 -23.74
N ALA A 74 5.71 5.57 -22.66
CA ALA A 74 4.88 4.38 -22.71
C ALA A 74 3.45 4.73 -23.20
N ARG A 75 2.91 3.93 -24.13
CA ARG A 75 1.52 4.09 -24.62
C ARG A 75 0.52 3.45 -23.66
N VAL A 76 0.54 3.87 -22.41
CA VAL A 76 -0.40 3.43 -21.36
C VAL A 76 -1.08 4.65 -20.76
N HIS A 77 -2.36 4.52 -20.46
CA HIS A 77 -3.14 5.54 -19.76
C HIS A 77 -3.44 5.02 -18.36
N TYR A 78 -2.99 5.76 -17.35
CA TYR A 78 -3.29 5.50 -15.95
C TYR A 78 -3.52 6.85 -15.24
N PRO A 79 -4.34 6.87 -14.17
CA PRO A 79 -4.46 8.06 -13.34
C PRO A 79 -3.13 8.35 -12.65
N LYS A 80 -2.75 9.63 -12.55
CA LYS A 80 -1.53 10.03 -11.84
C LYS A 80 -1.57 9.53 -10.41
N ILE A 81 -0.45 8.98 -9.96
CA ILE A 81 -0.30 8.49 -8.60
C ILE A 81 -0.11 9.70 -7.67
N ASP A 82 -0.96 9.82 -6.66
CA ASP A 82 -0.72 10.76 -5.57
C ASP A 82 0.25 10.13 -4.57
N PHE A 83 1.53 10.45 -4.72
CA PHE A 83 2.58 9.98 -3.82
C PHE A 83 2.42 10.52 -2.39
N GLN A 84 1.66 11.59 -2.18
CA GLN A 84 1.43 12.14 -0.84
C GLN A 84 0.30 11.42 -0.08
N ASP A 85 -0.53 10.61 -0.75
CA ASP A 85 -1.60 9.85 -0.09
C ASP A 85 -1.16 8.46 0.41
N ILE A 86 0.10 8.10 0.19
CA ILE A 86 0.67 6.78 0.51
C ILE A 86 1.24 6.76 1.94
N HIS A 87 1.06 5.65 2.65
CA HIS A 87 1.78 5.38 3.90
C HIS A 87 3.08 4.63 3.58
N TYR A 88 4.23 5.28 3.79
CA TYR A 88 5.53 4.69 3.47
C TYR A 88 6.09 3.76 4.56
N TYR A 89 5.40 3.68 5.69
CA TYR A 89 5.73 2.77 6.78
C TYR A 89 4.47 2.26 7.45
N ALA A 90 4.41 0.94 7.59
CA ALA A 90 3.42 0.22 8.37
C ALA A 90 4.10 -0.98 9.02
N ALA A 91 3.96 -1.12 10.33
CA ALA A 91 4.48 -2.25 11.08
C ALA A 91 3.40 -2.80 12.04
N PRO A 92 3.31 -4.13 12.22
CA PRO A 92 2.38 -4.73 13.17
C PRO A 92 2.82 -4.41 14.61
N LYS A 93 1.89 -3.99 15.47
CA LYS A 93 2.22 -3.69 16.88
C LYS A 93 2.72 -4.91 17.66
N SER A 94 2.32 -6.12 17.25
CA SER A 94 2.69 -7.36 17.93
C SER A 94 4.16 -7.76 17.76
N THR A 95 4.86 -7.24 16.74
CA THR A 95 6.28 -7.50 16.52
C THR A 95 6.96 -6.23 16.01
N PRO A 96 7.64 -5.46 16.89
CA PRO A 96 8.56 -4.42 16.45
C PRO A 96 9.66 -5.05 15.59
N GLY A 97 9.92 -4.46 14.42
CA GLY A 97 11.02 -4.86 13.53
C GLY A 97 12.39 -4.47 14.06
#